data_AF-A0A957D9D9-F1
#
_entry.id   AF-A0A957D9D9-F1
#
_cell.length_a   1.000
_cell.length_b   1.000
_cell.length_c   1.000
_cell.angle_alpha   90.00
_cell.angle_beta   90.00
_cell.angle_gamma   90.00
#
_symmetry.space_group_name_H-M   'P 1'
#
loop_
_entity.id
_entity.type
_entity.pdbx_description
1 polymer ?
#
loop_
_entity_poly.entity_id
_entity_poly.type
_entity_poly.pdbx_seq_one_letter_code
_entity_poly.pdbx_strand_id
1 'polypeptide(L)'
;MMNRRFLLGVLIITCVLCLVIGGIVTAQSGGTFDLRQSTVDGGGGASLGGTFMVRGTAGQADAGMVSGGTFDLTGGFWHYRGPQAIYLPVVLHPNS
;
A
#
# COMPACT_ATOMS: atom_id res chain seq x y z
N MET A 1 -66.30 -20.94 7.32
CA MET A 1 -65.90 -19.59 6.85
C MET A 1 -65.04 -18.96 7.95
N MET A 2 -63.78 -18.66 7.67
CA MET A 2 -62.86 -18.13 8.69
C MET A 2 -63.17 -16.65 8.95
N ASN A 3 -63.23 -16.25 10.22
CA ASN A 3 -63.63 -14.90 10.61
C ASN A 3 -62.60 -13.88 10.12
N ARG A 4 -63.00 -12.86 9.33
CA ARG A 4 -62.11 -11.81 8.80
C ARG A 4 -61.23 -11.15 9.88
N ARG A 5 -61.75 -11.03 11.11
CA ARG A 5 -61.02 -10.50 12.28
C ARG A 5 -59.87 -11.42 12.74
N PHE A 6 -60.06 -12.73 12.61
CA PHE A 6 -59.05 -13.74 12.93
C PHE A 6 -57.90 -13.71 11.90
N LEU A 7 -58.25 -13.63 10.62
CA LEU A 7 -57.27 -13.50 9.52
C LEU A 7 -56.38 -12.25 9.66
N LEU A 8 -56.98 -11.10 10.01
CA LEU A 8 -56.22 -9.86 10.24
C LEU A 8 -55.30 -9.97 11.46
N GLY A 9 -55.76 -10.62 12.54
CA GLY A 9 -54.93 -10.86 13.73
C GLY A 9 -53.70 -11.71 13.42
N VAL A 10 -53.89 -12.80 12.67
CA VAL A 10 -52.77 -13.68 12.24
C VAL A 10 -51.76 -12.88 11.39
N LEU A 11 -52.23 -12.11 10.41
CA LEU A 11 -51.36 -11.32 9.53
C LEU A 11 -50.51 -10.30 10.30
N ILE A 12 -51.12 -9.61 11.28
CA ILE A 12 -50.41 -8.62 12.12
C ILE A 12 -49.34 -9.31 12.97
N ILE A 13 -49.68 -10.45 13.60
CA ILE A 13 -48.73 -11.22 14.41
C ILE A 13 -47.54 -11.67 13.56
N THR A 14 -47.80 -12.21 12.36
CA THR A 14 -46.72 -12.63 11.45
C THR A 14 -45.83 -11.46 11.03
N CYS A 15 -46.42 -10.30 10.73
CA CYS A 15 -45.67 -9.10 10.35
C CYS A 15 -44.78 -8.58 11.48
N VAL A 16 -45.32 -8.55 12.72
CA VAL A 16 -44.56 -8.18 13.92
C VAL A 16 -43.41 -9.16 14.16
N LEU A 17 -43.65 -10.47 14.00
CA LEU A 17 -42.61 -11.48 14.16
C LEU A 17 -41.47 -11.31 13.14
N CYS A 18 -41.79 -11.02 11.88
CA CYS A 18 -40.80 -10.74 10.84
C CYS A 18 -39.95 -9.49 11.16
N LEU A 19 -40.56 -8.43 11.69
CA LEU A 19 -39.86 -7.21 12.10
C LEU A 19 -38.91 -7.43 13.27
N VAL A 20 -39.31 -8.23 14.26
CA VAL A 20 -38.46 -8.57 15.42
C VAL A 20 -37.26 -9.40 15.00
N ILE A 21 -37.43 -10.34 14.07
CA ILE A 21 -36.33 -11.18 13.55
C ILE A 21 -35.40 -10.37 12.64
N GLY A 22 -35.94 -9.48 11.79
CA GLY A 22 -35.16 -8.63 10.90
C GLY A 22 -34.31 -7.57 11.60
N GLY A 23 -34.61 -7.21 12.85
CA GLY A 23 -33.80 -6.27 13.64
C GLY A 23 -32.43 -6.81 14.07
N ILE A 24 -32.19 -8.13 13.96
CA ILE A 24 -30.94 -8.80 14.34
C ILE A 24 -30.00 -8.97 13.13
N VAL A 25 -30.07 -8.08 12.14
CA VAL A 25 -29.05 -8.04 11.09
C VAL A 25 -27.80 -7.40 11.70
N THR A 26 -26.93 -8.24 12.26
CA THR A 26 -25.55 -7.85 12.50
C THR A 26 -24.90 -7.66 11.14
N ALA A 27 -24.67 -6.41 10.73
CA ALA A 27 -23.84 -6.15 9.57
C ALA A 27 -22.49 -6.85 9.81
N GLN A 28 -22.10 -7.76 8.91
CA GLN A 28 -20.80 -8.41 8.97
C GLN A 28 -19.74 -7.30 8.85
N SER A 29 -19.13 -6.93 9.98
CA SER A 29 -18.08 -5.91 10.03
C SER A 29 -16.73 -6.40 9.49
N GLY A 30 -16.69 -7.60 8.90
CA GLY A 30 -15.48 -8.20 8.35
C GLY A 30 -14.48 -8.69 9.41
N GLY A 31 -14.85 -8.69 10.70
CA GLY A 31 -13.94 -9.01 11.79
C GLY A 31 -12.91 -7.90 12.03
N THR A 32 -11.98 -8.13 12.95
CA THR A 32 -10.89 -7.19 13.24
C THR A 32 -9.79 -7.38 12.21
N PHE A 33 -9.83 -6.65 11.09
CA PHE A 33 -8.66 -6.54 10.22
C PHE A 33 -7.56 -5.76 10.96
N ASP A 34 -6.54 -6.47 11.47
CA ASP A 34 -5.29 -5.82 11.90
C ASP A 34 -4.45 -5.52 10.65
N LEU A 35 -4.72 -4.37 10.03
CA LEU A 35 -3.88 -3.83 8.96
C LEU A 35 -2.62 -3.22 9.58
N ARG A 36 -1.69 -4.09 9.99
CA ARG A 36 -0.38 -3.66 10.49
C ARG A 36 0.42 -3.05 9.34
N GLN A 37 0.54 -1.72 9.37
CA GLN A 37 1.42 -1.00 8.44
C GLN A 37 2.87 -1.38 8.74
N SER A 38 3.63 -1.69 7.68
CA SER A 38 5.08 -1.82 7.77
C SER A 38 5.71 -1.05 6.61
N THR A 39 6.79 -0.33 6.89
CA THR A 39 7.63 0.30 5.89
C THR A 39 9.01 -0.33 5.99
N VAL A 40 9.58 -0.75 4.85
CA VAL A 40 10.97 -1.18 4.78
C VAL A 40 11.80 0.06 4.48
N ASP A 41 12.25 0.75 5.53
CA ASP A 41 13.07 1.97 5.43
C ASP A 41 14.56 1.67 5.14
N GLY A 42 14.92 0.38 5.05
CA GLY A 42 16.29 -0.09 4.85
C GLY A 42 16.65 -0.25 3.37
N GLY A 43 17.26 0.78 2.78
CA GLY A 43 17.77 0.76 1.41
C GLY A 43 19.11 0.05 1.27
N GLY A 44 19.08 -1.28 1.25
CA GLY A 44 20.24 -2.12 0.86
C GLY A 44 21.45 -2.06 1.81
N GLY A 45 22.66 -2.29 1.27
CA GLY A 45 23.86 -2.51 2.07
C GLY A 45 25.12 -2.71 1.22
N ALA A 46 26.25 -2.95 1.89
CA ALA A 46 27.52 -3.25 1.24
C ALA A 46 27.71 -4.76 1.07
N SER A 47 28.10 -5.18 -0.13
CA SER A 47 28.57 -6.53 -0.43
C SER A 47 30.06 -6.48 -0.78
N LEU A 48 30.84 -7.37 -0.17
CA LEU A 48 32.30 -7.45 -0.38
C LEU A 48 32.63 -8.66 -1.24
N GLY A 49 33.55 -8.48 -2.19
CA GLY A 49 34.09 -9.54 -3.03
C GLY A 49 35.56 -9.28 -3.33
N GLY A 50 36.46 -9.83 -2.49
CA GLY A 50 37.89 -9.56 -2.57
C GLY A 50 38.21 -8.07 -2.31
N THR A 51 38.87 -7.42 -3.27
CA THR A 51 39.17 -5.97 -3.21
C THR A 51 38.02 -5.07 -3.62
N PHE A 52 36.90 -5.64 -4.09
CA PHE A 52 35.75 -4.87 -4.56
C PHE A 52 34.66 -4.77 -3.50
N MET A 53 34.03 -3.59 -3.45
CA MET A 53 32.88 -3.30 -2.60
C MET A 53 31.73 -2.79 -3.47
N VAL A 54 30.58 -3.47 -3.40
CA VAL A 54 29.33 -3.07 -4.06
C VAL A 54 28.41 -2.48 -3.00
N ARG A 55 27.88 -1.28 -3.23
CA ARG A 55 26.86 -0.67 -2.38
C ARG A 55 25.55 -0.63 -3.14
N GLY A 56 24.57 -1.42 -2.70
CA GLY A 56 23.23 -1.47 -3.28
C GLY A 56 22.20 -0.81 -2.37
N THR A 57 21.10 -0.33 -2.94
CA THR A 57 19.93 0.20 -2.21
C THR A 57 18.67 -0.46 -2.74
N ALA A 58 17.71 -0.80 -1.86
CA ALA A 58 16.38 -1.16 -2.31
C ALA A 58 15.77 0.04 -3.07
N GLY A 59 15.21 -0.20 -4.25
CA GLY A 59 14.66 0.87 -5.09
C GLY A 59 13.54 1.62 -4.39
N GLN A 60 13.52 2.95 -4.54
CA GLN A 60 12.45 3.80 -4.08
C GLN A 60 11.71 4.40 -5.28
N ALA A 61 10.37 4.37 -5.26
CA ALA A 61 9.55 4.90 -6.35
C ALA A 61 9.67 6.44 -6.48
N ASP A 62 10.08 7.10 -5.41
CA ASP A 62 10.32 8.54 -5.27
C ASP A 62 11.80 8.94 -5.39
N ALA A 63 12.68 8.02 -5.81
CA ALA A 63 14.06 8.36 -6.12
C ALA A 63 14.12 9.32 -7.31
N GLY A 64 14.78 10.47 -7.14
CA GLY A 64 14.85 11.52 -8.15
C GLY A 64 14.55 12.91 -7.60
N MET A 65 14.60 13.92 -8.47
CA MET A 65 14.29 15.30 -8.10
C MET A 65 12.83 15.60 -8.39
N VAL A 66 12.11 16.08 -7.38
CA VAL A 66 10.75 16.61 -7.49
C VAL A 66 10.82 18.10 -7.23
N SER A 67 10.26 18.90 -8.13
CA SER A 67 10.21 20.35 -8.02
C SER A 67 8.79 20.85 -7.77
N GLY A 68 8.66 21.91 -6.97
CA GLY A 68 7.39 22.54 -6.63
C GLY A 68 7.59 24.01 -6.28
N GLY A 69 7.18 24.91 -7.19
CA GLY A 69 7.41 26.35 -7.03
C GLY A 69 8.90 26.69 -7.07
N THR A 70 9.42 27.27 -5.99
CA THR A 70 10.84 27.60 -5.82
C THR A 70 11.62 26.54 -5.05
N PHE A 71 11.01 25.39 -4.76
CA PHE A 71 11.60 24.34 -3.94
C PHE A 71 11.86 23.09 -4.77
N ASP A 72 13.01 22.49 -4.51
CA ASP A 72 13.41 21.21 -5.06
C ASP A 72 13.66 20.23 -3.92
N LEU A 73 13.06 19.05 -4.04
CA LEU A 73 13.30 17.92 -3.16
C LEU A 73 13.99 16.82 -3.97
N THR A 74 15.18 16.42 -3.56
CA THR A 74 15.80 15.19 -4.10
C THR A 74 15.46 14.06 -3.15
N GLY A 75 14.83 12.99 -3.67
CA GLY A 75 14.54 11.73 -3.01
C GLY A 75 15.47 10.59 -3.45
N GLY A 76 15.50 9.50 -2.67
CA GLY A 76 16.31 8.29 -2.90
C GLY A 76 17.66 8.25 -2.19
N PHE A 77 18.04 7.09 -1.64
CA PHE A 77 19.24 6.88 -0.79
C PHE A 77 20.56 7.52 -1.28
N TRP A 78 20.79 7.58 -2.60
CA TRP A 78 21.96 8.23 -3.21
C TRP A 78 21.62 9.66 -3.69
N HIS A 79 21.22 10.53 -2.77
CA HIS A 79 20.98 11.94 -3.08
C HIS A 79 22.29 12.63 -3.51
N TYR A 80 22.51 12.77 -4.81
CA TYR A 80 23.64 13.54 -5.37
C TYR A 80 23.16 14.92 -5.84
N ARG A 81 23.52 15.97 -5.10
CA ARG A 81 23.27 17.38 -5.44
C ARG A 81 24.48 18.00 -6.16
N GLY A 82 24.99 17.33 -7.19
CA GLY A 82 26.16 17.76 -7.97
C GLY A 82 26.15 17.16 -9.38
N PRO A 83 27.06 17.61 -10.28
CA PRO A 83 27.15 17.05 -11.63
C PRO A 83 27.37 15.53 -11.54
N GLN A 84 26.56 14.77 -12.27
CA GLN A 84 26.75 13.32 -12.35
C GLN A 84 28.06 13.05 -13.11
N ALA A 85 29.15 12.82 -12.38
CA ALA A 85 30.35 12.26 -12.96
C ALA A 85 30.02 10.82 -13.34
N ILE A 86 29.65 10.61 -14.60
CA ILE A 86 29.53 9.27 -15.16
C ILE A 86 30.95 8.71 -15.21
N TYR A 87 31.33 7.93 -14.20
CA TYR A 87 32.51 7.07 -14.24
C TYR A 87 32.21 5.87 -15.15
N LEU A 88 31.92 6.12 -16.42
CA LEU A 88 31.90 5.06 -17.40
C LEU A 88 33.35 4.63 -17.59
N PRO A 89 33.71 3.35 -17.41
CA PRO A 89 35.02 2.89 -17.84
C PRO A 89 35.11 3.11 -19.35
N VAL A 90 35.91 4.09 -19.77
CA VAL A 90 36.31 4.26 -21.16
C VAL A 90 37.15 3.03 -21.51
N VAL A 91 36.55 2.09 -22.25
CA VAL A 91 37.30 1.00 -22.88
C VAL A 91 37.96 1.59 -24.11
N LEU A 92 39.24 1.97 -23.98
CA LEU A 92 40.06 2.27 -25.14
C LEU A 92 40.33 0.95 -25.85
N HIS A 93 39.66 0.71 -26.98
CA HIS A 93 40.16 -0.27 -27.94
C HIS A 93 41.46 0.29 -28.52
N PRO A 94 42.61 -0.40 -28.34
CA PRO A 94 43.81 -0.06 -29.09
C PRO A 94 43.50 -0.36 -30.55
N ASN A 95 43.57 0.66 -31.39
CA ASN A 95 43.52 0.48 -32.84
C ASN A 95 44.71 -0.41 -33.22
N SER A 96 44.45 -1.40 -34.08
CA SER A 96 45.46 -2.34 -34.62
C SER A 96 46.54 -1.61 -35.39
#